data_AF-A0A6C0AX47-F1
#
_entry.id   AF-A0A6C0AX47-F1
#
_cell.length_a   1.000
_cell.length_b   1.000
_cell.length_c   1.000
_cell.angle_alpha   90.00
_cell.angle_beta   90.00
_cell.angle_gamma   90.00
#
_symmetry.space_group_name_H-M   'P 1'
#
loop_
_entity.id
_entity.type
_entity.pdbx_description
1 polymer ?
#
loop_
_entity_poly.entity_id
_entity_poly.type
_entity_poly.pdbx_seq_one_letter_code
_entity_poly.pdbx_strand_id
1 'polypeptide(L)'
;MTNMSKETFIRKDDPKYIDLLDEDNPVAGQKFVCLSFLSPEKILKQKEIFFFDQFLKQYDLSKSLEKFTQFLNFIAYKYNLNFDKLTKDLKDFTNEEKDNLYVSTLDDEYKTYIDNHEESLETSFQEKYDFQTSTRGIKIRGSFPSQQEAELRCKMLREIDPNHDVFVGPVGVWMPWDPDAYKTGRVEYLEEELNQLMNEKQKNEKYAKDEFEKRLRESKRKAIEDNIEKARHTGNTLTQTVNENDELVNVNNLNTTENTILKNDIVDAATIKKELFDGENIVMDKNNDHGLSKLQGYKSKIYDDSQNEENEENEENEENEENEENKENEEIEEVD
;
A
#
# COMPACT_ATOMS: atom_id res chain seq x y z
N MET A 1 -26.38 4.50 13.93
CA MET A 1 -25.20 3.96 13.24
C MET A 1 -25.50 2.53 12.88
N THR A 2 -25.94 2.34 11.64
CA THR A 2 -26.49 1.09 11.12
C THR A 2 -25.35 0.11 10.90
N ASN A 3 -25.43 -1.07 11.54
CA ASN A 3 -24.51 -2.17 11.31
C ASN A 3 -24.62 -2.62 9.85
N MET A 4 -23.64 -2.22 9.04
CA MET A 4 -23.35 -2.88 7.77
C MET A 4 -23.00 -4.34 8.09
N SER A 5 -23.92 -5.26 7.80
CA SER A 5 -23.69 -6.69 7.89
C SER A 5 -22.51 -7.05 7.00
N LYS A 6 -21.48 -7.66 7.59
CA LYS A 6 -20.36 -8.29 6.88
C LYS A 6 -20.91 -9.12 5.72
N GLU A 7 -20.61 -8.70 4.51
CA GLU A 7 -20.93 -9.42 3.29
C GLU A 7 -20.43 -10.86 3.41
N THR A 8 -21.35 -11.79 3.25
CA THR A 8 -21.12 -13.23 3.22
C THR A 8 -20.19 -13.57 2.06
N PHE A 9 -18.89 -13.66 2.33
CA PHE A 9 -17.95 -14.32 1.42
C PHE A 9 -18.39 -15.77 1.28
N ILE A 10 -18.87 -16.13 0.09
CA ILE A 10 -19.24 -17.50 -0.28
C ILE A 10 -17.97 -18.35 -0.17
N ARG A 11 -18.03 -19.44 0.60
CA ARG A 11 -16.86 -20.31 0.81
C ARG A 11 -16.76 -21.32 -0.33
N LYS A 12 -15.54 -21.78 -0.64
CA LYS A 12 -15.26 -22.73 -1.74
C LYS A 12 -16.10 -24.02 -1.67
N ASP A 13 -16.56 -24.38 -0.47
CA ASP A 13 -17.36 -25.59 -0.21
C ASP A 13 -18.87 -25.37 -0.36
N ASP A 14 -19.35 -24.14 -0.60
CA ASP A 14 -20.77 -23.86 -0.80
C ASP A 14 -21.21 -24.29 -2.21
N PRO A 15 -22.39 -24.93 -2.38
CA PRO A 15 -22.89 -25.35 -3.69
C PRO A 15 -23.25 -24.18 -4.63
N LYS A 16 -23.20 -22.95 -4.13
CA LYS A 16 -23.39 -21.70 -4.87
C LYS A 16 -22.06 -21.03 -5.25
N TYR A 17 -20.94 -21.57 -4.77
CA TYR A 17 -19.60 -21.16 -5.16
C TYR A 17 -19.32 -21.71 -6.56
N ILE A 18 -19.12 -20.79 -7.50
CA ILE A 18 -18.70 -21.12 -8.86
C ILE A 18 -17.28 -20.57 -8.99
N ASP A 19 -16.30 -21.46 -9.10
CA ASP A 19 -14.92 -21.04 -9.37
C ASP A 19 -14.82 -20.65 -10.84
N LEU A 20 -14.64 -19.35 -11.11
CA LEU A 20 -14.47 -18.84 -12.47
C LEU A 20 -13.02 -19.03 -12.96
N LEU A 21 -12.11 -19.46 -12.07
CA LEU A 21 -10.68 -19.59 -12.34
C LEU A 21 -10.20 -21.04 -12.39
N ASP A 22 -11.12 -22.00 -12.55
CA ASP A 22 -10.76 -23.41 -12.71
C ASP A 22 -9.83 -23.60 -13.91
N GLU A 23 -8.75 -24.36 -13.69
CA GLU A 23 -7.76 -24.67 -14.71
C GLU A 23 -8.26 -25.79 -15.63
N ASP A 24 -8.09 -25.61 -16.93
CA ASP A 24 -8.44 -26.66 -17.90
C ASP A 24 -7.46 -27.82 -17.83
N ASN A 25 -7.95 -29.02 -18.15
CA ASN A 25 -7.10 -30.21 -18.23
C ASN A 25 -6.02 -30.02 -19.32
N PRO A 26 -4.73 -30.28 -19.01
CA PRO A 26 -3.65 -30.05 -19.95
C PRO A 26 -3.74 -31.00 -21.14
N VAL A 27 -3.66 -30.43 -22.35
CA VAL A 27 -3.61 -31.21 -23.59
C VAL A 27 -2.17 -31.68 -23.85
N ALA A 28 -2.01 -32.97 -24.14
CA ALA A 28 -0.70 -33.54 -24.43
C ALA A 28 -0.04 -32.83 -25.63
N GLY A 29 1.20 -32.37 -25.44
CA GLY A 29 1.93 -31.63 -26.48
C GLY A 29 1.71 -30.11 -26.48
N GLN A 30 0.71 -29.61 -25.73
CA GLN A 30 0.29 -28.20 -25.76
C GLN A 30 0.22 -27.64 -24.34
N LYS A 31 1.36 -27.61 -23.65
CA LYS A 31 1.44 -27.12 -22.26
C LYS A 31 1.73 -25.64 -22.19
N PHE A 32 2.45 -25.10 -23.17
CA PHE A 32 2.84 -23.70 -23.24
C PHE A 32 2.40 -23.10 -24.57
N VAL A 33 2.07 -21.82 -24.58
CA VAL A 33 1.66 -21.07 -25.76
C VAL A 33 2.46 -19.79 -25.87
N CYS A 34 2.87 -19.44 -27.10
CA CYS A 34 3.41 -18.13 -27.42
C CYS A 34 2.29 -17.22 -27.89
N LEU A 35 2.11 -16.08 -27.24
CA LEU A 35 1.05 -15.11 -27.48
C LEU A 35 1.63 -13.75 -27.85
N SER A 36 0.94 -13.00 -28.70
CA SER A 36 1.18 -11.57 -28.88
C SER A 36 -0.13 -10.82 -28.63
N PHE A 37 -0.04 -9.72 -27.89
CA PHE A 37 -1.17 -8.84 -27.62
C PHE A 37 -1.10 -7.60 -28.50
N LEU A 38 -2.27 -7.11 -28.89
CA LEU A 38 -2.47 -5.78 -29.45
C LEU A 38 -3.37 -5.02 -28.49
N SER A 39 -2.81 -4.03 -27.80
CA SER A 39 -3.49 -3.34 -26.69
C SER A 39 -3.51 -1.82 -26.92
N PRO A 40 -4.41 -1.31 -27.77
CA PRO A 40 -4.50 0.13 -28.08
C PRO A 40 -5.21 0.90 -26.96
N GLU A 41 -4.74 0.81 -25.71
CA GLU A 41 -5.39 1.38 -24.52
C GLU A 41 -5.61 2.89 -24.61
N LYS A 42 -4.70 3.62 -25.27
CA LYS A 42 -4.83 5.07 -25.47
C LYS A 42 -5.99 5.41 -26.39
N ILE A 43 -6.14 4.66 -27.49
CA ILE A 43 -7.18 4.89 -28.51
C ILE A 43 -8.53 4.44 -27.96
N LEU A 44 -8.57 3.36 -27.18
CA LEU A 44 -9.77 2.89 -26.49
C LEU A 44 -10.34 3.94 -25.53
N LYS A 45 -9.48 4.54 -24.68
CA LYS A 45 -9.91 5.64 -23.81
C LYS A 45 -10.43 6.83 -24.60
N GLN A 46 -9.78 7.16 -25.70
CA GLN A 46 -10.23 8.24 -26.60
C GLN A 46 -11.57 7.92 -27.27
N LYS A 47 -11.83 6.65 -27.57
CA LYS A 47 -13.12 6.16 -28.11
C LYS A 47 -14.24 6.30 -27.09
N GLU A 48 -14.03 5.82 -25.86
CA GLU A 48 -15.01 5.96 -24.77
C GLU A 48 -15.35 7.42 -24.49
N ILE A 49 -14.32 8.29 -24.41
CA ILE A 49 -14.51 9.73 -24.21
C ILE A 49 -15.25 10.36 -25.41
N PHE A 50 -14.93 9.94 -26.64
CA PHE A 50 -15.60 10.44 -27.83
C PHE A 50 -17.08 10.05 -27.87
N PHE A 51 -17.41 8.80 -27.54
CA PHE A 51 -18.79 8.32 -27.48
C PHE A 51 -19.58 9.08 -26.42
N PHE A 52 -18.97 9.32 -25.26
CA PHE A 52 -19.58 10.11 -24.21
C PHE A 52 -19.78 11.59 -24.60
N ASP A 53 -18.82 12.23 -25.26
CA ASP A 53 -18.96 13.62 -25.74
C ASP A 53 -20.10 13.75 -26.78
N GLN A 54 -20.25 12.78 -27.68
CA GLN A 54 -21.36 12.76 -28.63
C GLN A 54 -22.70 12.52 -27.94
N PHE A 55 -22.74 11.63 -26.95
CA PHE A 55 -23.90 11.47 -26.10
C PHE A 55 -24.27 12.77 -25.40
N LEU A 56 -23.33 13.49 -24.78
CA LEU A 56 -23.61 14.77 -24.12
C LEU A 56 -24.17 15.84 -25.06
N LYS A 57 -23.68 15.89 -26.30
CA LYS A 57 -24.20 16.80 -27.35
C LYS A 57 -25.64 16.48 -27.74
N GLN A 58 -26.04 15.21 -27.68
CA GLN A 58 -27.39 14.76 -28.01
C GLN A 58 -28.32 14.78 -26.79
N TYR A 59 -27.79 14.52 -25.60
CA TYR A 59 -28.43 14.60 -24.28
C TYR A 59 -28.73 16.05 -23.89
N ASP A 60 -29.02 16.88 -24.87
CA ASP A 60 -29.04 18.33 -24.82
C ASP A 60 -30.28 18.80 -24.05
N LEU A 61 -30.24 18.62 -22.73
CA LEU A 61 -31.18 19.15 -21.76
C LEU A 61 -31.29 20.67 -21.92
N SER A 62 -30.24 21.33 -22.41
CA SER A 62 -30.24 22.77 -22.69
C SER A 62 -31.22 23.15 -23.80
N LYS A 63 -31.24 22.41 -24.93
CA LYS A 63 -32.20 22.63 -26.01
C LYS A 63 -33.63 22.28 -25.60
N SER A 64 -33.83 21.21 -24.84
CA SER A 64 -35.17 20.87 -24.36
C SER A 64 -35.70 21.95 -23.40
N LEU A 65 -34.87 22.46 -22.48
CA LEU A 65 -35.20 23.56 -21.57
C LEU A 65 -35.49 24.87 -22.33
N GLU A 66 -34.74 25.19 -23.39
CA GLU A 66 -35.06 26.34 -24.25
C GLU A 66 -36.42 26.19 -24.94
N LYS A 67 -36.74 25.00 -25.45
CA LYS A 67 -38.05 24.72 -26.08
C LYS A 67 -39.20 24.77 -25.07
N PHE A 68 -38.99 24.25 -23.86
CA PHE A 68 -39.95 24.38 -22.77
C PHE A 68 -40.17 25.84 -22.36
N THR A 69 -39.11 26.65 -22.33
CA THR A 69 -39.20 28.09 -22.05
C THR A 69 -39.96 28.84 -23.14
N GLN A 70 -39.74 28.50 -24.42
CA GLN A 70 -40.51 29.03 -25.56
C GLN A 70 -42.00 28.64 -25.47
N PHE A 71 -42.29 27.39 -25.07
CA PHE A 71 -43.65 26.92 -24.86
C PHE A 71 -44.35 27.62 -23.69
N LEU A 72 -43.65 27.87 -22.58
CA LEU A 72 -44.18 28.63 -21.44
C LEU A 72 -44.49 30.07 -21.82
N ASN A 73 -43.65 30.71 -22.64
CA ASN A 73 -43.95 32.03 -23.20
C ASN A 73 -45.24 32.03 -24.04
N PHE A 74 -45.44 30.99 -24.85
CA PHE A 74 -46.66 30.84 -25.64
C PHE A 74 -47.91 30.67 -24.77
N ILE A 75 -47.84 29.85 -23.71
CA ILE A 75 -48.94 29.67 -22.75
C ILE A 75 -49.22 30.97 -22.00
N ALA A 76 -48.18 31.66 -21.54
CA ALA A 76 -48.30 32.94 -20.84
C ALA A 76 -49.03 33.97 -21.71
N TYR A 77 -48.70 34.03 -23.00
CA TYR A 77 -49.37 34.91 -23.96
C TYR A 77 -50.81 34.48 -24.26
N LYS A 78 -51.06 33.18 -24.53
CA LYS A 78 -52.39 32.67 -24.90
C LYS A 78 -53.42 32.80 -23.78
N TYR A 79 -52.99 32.64 -22.53
CA TYR A 79 -53.86 32.67 -21.35
C TYR A 79 -53.68 33.92 -20.47
N ASN A 80 -52.88 34.89 -20.93
CA ASN A 80 -52.59 36.14 -20.21
C ASN A 80 -52.06 35.90 -18.78
N LEU A 81 -51.24 34.87 -18.62
CA LEU A 81 -50.63 34.49 -17.34
C LEU A 81 -49.33 35.25 -17.13
N ASN A 82 -48.98 35.49 -15.86
CA ASN A 82 -47.71 36.13 -15.53
C ASN A 82 -46.55 35.14 -15.75
N PHE A 83 -45.69 35.44 -16.72
CA PHE A 83 -44.54 34.63 -17.10
C PHE A 83 -43.54 34.43 -15.95
N ASP A 84 -43.34 35.44 -15.08
CA ASP A 84 -42.41 35.34 -13.95
C ASP A 84 -42.88 34.31 -12.92
N LYS A 85 -44.21 34.18 -12.73
CA LYS A 85 -44.78 33.15 -11.85
C LYS A 85 -44.66 31.76 -12.45
N LEU A 86 -45.01 31.58 -13.73
CA LEU A 86 -44.86 30.30 -14.43
C LEU A 86 -43.40 29.81 -14.45
N THR A 87 -42.44 30.72 -14.64
CA THR A 87 -41.02 30.38 -14.61
C THR A 87 -40.57 29.96 -13.21
N LYS A 88 -41.14 30.57 -12.17
CA LYS A 88 -40.86 30.21 -10.77
C LYS A 88 -41.47 28.85 -10.42
N ASP A 89 -42.72 28.61 -10.80
CA ASP A 89 -43.41 27.33 -10.58
C ASP A 89 -42.70 26.18 -11.33
N LEU A 90 -42.17 26.42 -12.54
CA LEU A 90 -41.33 25.45 -13.25
C LEU A 90 -40.06 25.13 -12.46
N LYS A 91 -39.39 26.14 -11.89
CA LYS A 91 -38.17 25.93 -11.08
C LYS A 91 -38.47 25.14 -9.82
N ASP A 92 -39.57 25.46 -9.15
CA ASP A 92 -39.99 24.77 -7.93
C ASP A 92 -40.38 23.31 -8.25
N PHE A 93 -41.14 23.07 -9.32
CA PHE A 93 -41.44 21.73 -9.82
C PHE A 93 -40.18 20.94 -10.18
N THR A 94 -39.22 21.56 -10.86
CA THR A 94 -37.95 20.90 -11.23
C THR A 94 -37.11 20.55 -9.99
N ASN A 95 -37.22 21.33 -8.91
CA ASN A 95 -36.53 21.04 -7.66
C ASN A 95 -37.21 19.95 -6.84
N GLU A 96 -38.54 19.83 -6.89
CA GLU A 96 -39.30 18.77 -6.22
C GLU A 96 -39.18 17.42 -6.97
N GLU A 97 -39.30 17.43 -8.30
CA GLU A 97 -39.22 16.23 -9.13
C GLU A 97 -37.78 15.83 -9.49
N LYS A 98 -36.78 16.58 -9.02
CA LYS A 98 -35.36 16.29 -9.29
C LYS A 98 -34.99 14.87 -8.88
N ASP A 99 -35.47 14.41 -7.74
CA ASP A 99 -35.17 13.07 -7.21
C ASP A 99 -35.89 11.95 -7.98
N ASN A 100 -37.03 12.24 -8.62
CA ASN A 100 -37.76 11.31 -9.49
C ASN A 100 -37.27 11.35 -10.95
N LEU A 101 -36.66 12.44 -11.40
CA LEU A 101 -36.14 12.59 -12.76
C LEU A 101 -34.93 11.68 -13.01
N TYR A 102 -34.16 11.35 -11.98
CA TYR A 102 -33.01 10.45 -12.06
C TYR A 102 -33.38 8.96 -12.06
N VAL A 103 -34.67 8.61 -12.16
CA VAL A 103 -35.14 7.21 -12.12
C VAL A 103 -34.84 6.45 -13.43
N SER A 104 -34.70 7.14 -14.57
CA SER A 104 -33.95 6.58 -15.71
C SER A 104 -32.48 6.86 -15.46
N THR A 105 -31.77 5.84 -14.98
CA THR A 105 -30.32 5.88 -14.80
C THR A 105 -29.69 6.37 -16.11
N LEU A 106 -28.92 7.46 -16.05
CA LEU A 106 -28.18 8.01 -17.20
C LEU A 106 -27.43 6.91 -17.96
N ASP A 107 -27.00 5.86 -17.25
CA ASP A 107 -26.39 4.65 -17.79
C ASP A 107 -27.30 3.88 -18.78
N ASP A 108 -28.60 3.78 -18.53
CA ASP A 108 -29.54 3.06 -19.40
C ASP A 108 -29.87 3.86 -20.66
N GLU A 109 -29.98 5.18 -20.53
CA GLU A 109 -30.14 6.08 -21.67
C GLU A 109 -28.86 6.11 -22.52
N TYR A 110 -27.69 6.10 -21.88
CA TYR A 110 -26.41 6.00 -22.57
C TYR A 110 -26.28 4.67 -23.32
N LYS A 111 -26.58 3.52 -22.70
CA LYS A 111 -26.59 2.22 -23.38
C LYS A 111 -27.52 2.21 -24.58
N THR A 112 -28.75 2.69 -24.40
CA THR A 112 -29.73 2.79 -25.49
C THR A 112 -29.24 3.71 -26.61
N TYR A 113 -28.56 4.81 -26.28
CA TYR A 113 -27.98 5.71 -27.29
C TYR A 113 -26.86 5.04 -28.08
N ILE A 114 -25.94 4.35 -27.39
CA ILE A 114 -24.86 3.59 -28.03
C ILE A 114 -25.44 2.53 -28.95
N ASP A 115 -26.40 1.71 -28.48
CA ASP A 115 -27.01 0.65 -29.29
C ASP A 115 -27.66 1.19 -30.59
N ASN A 116 -28.24 2.40 -30.54
CA ASN A 116 -28.88 3.01 -31.71
C ASN A 116 -27.91 3.71 -32.67
N HIS A 117 -26.75 4.17 -32.19
CA HIS A 117 -25.83 5.01 -32.96
C HIS A 117 -24.43 4.40 -33.11
N GLU A 118 -24.23 3.15 -32.70
CA GLU A 118 -22.92 2.48 -32.66
C GLU A 118 -22.18 2.60 -34.00
N GLU A 119 -22.84 2.23 -35.10
CA GLU A 119 -22.23 2.23 -36.44
C GLU A 119 -21.82 3.65 -36.90
N SER A 120 -22.66 4.65 -36.61
CA SER A 120 -22.39 6.04 -36.98
C SER A 120 -21.27 6.64 -36.14
N LEU A 121 -21.25 6.36 -34.83
CA LEU A 121 -20.22 6.81 -33.91
C LEU A 121 -18.88 6.14 -34.22
N GLU A 122 -18.88 4.84 -34.53
CA GLU A 122 -17.69 4.10 -34.90
C GLU A 122 -17.08 4.64 -36.20
N THR A 123 -17.90 4.88 -37.22
CA THR A 123 -17.43 5.46 -38.50
C THR A 123 -16.83 6.85 -38.27
N SER A 124 -17.53 7.71 -37.52
CA SER A 124 -17.05 9.06 -37.19
C SER A 124 -15.76 9.05 -36.37
N PHE A 125 -15.62 8.06 -35.50
CA PHE A 125 -14.40 7.86 -34.72
C PHE A 125 -13.25 7.40 -35.62
N GLN A 126 -13.49 6.41 -36.48
CA GLN A 126 -12.48 5.89 -37.40
C GLN A 126 -11.95 6.96 -38.36
N GLU A 127 -12.83 7.81 -38.91
CA GLU A 127 -12.43 8.94 -39.75
C GLU A 127 -11.55 9.95 -39.00
N LYS A 128 -11.85 10.20 -37.72
CA LYS A 128 -11.11 11.18 -36.91
C LYS A 128 -9.72 10.68 -36.47
N TYR A 129 -9.56 9.37 -36.32
CA TYR A 129 -8.33 8.73 -35.82
C TYR A 129 -7.62 7.89 -36.89
N ASP A 130 -7.79 8.24 -38.17
CA ASP A 130 -7.10 7.63 -39.31
C ASP A 130 -7.19 6.10 -39.35
N PHE A 131 -8.36 5.54 -38.99
CA PHE A 131 -8.63 4.10 -38.96
C PHE A 131 -7.62 3.29 -38.11
N GLN A 132 -7.06 3.89 -37.06
CA GLN A 132 -6.21 3.17 -36.12
C GLN A 132 -7.01 2.07 -35.39
N THR A 133 -6.32 1.00 -35.00
CA THR A 133 -6.93 -0.15 -34.34
C THR A 133 -7.52 0.25 -32.98
N SER A 134 -8.85 0.15 -32.87
CA SER A 134 -9.63 0.49 -31.67
C SER A 134 -10.04 -0.76 -30.87
N THR A 135 -9.46 -1.93 -31.17
CA THR A 135 -9.86 -3.21 -30.59
C THR A 135 -8.67 -3.93 -29.99
N ARG A 136 -8.89 -4.52 -28.81
CA ARG A 136 -7.95 -5.45 -28.17
C ARG A 136 -7.83 -6.73 -29.00
N GLY A 137 -6.62 -7.10 -29.36
CA GLY A 137 -6.34 -8.27 -30.19
C GLY A 137 -5.42 -9.26 -29.48
N ILE A 138 -5.67 -10.56 -29.67
CA ILE A 138 -4.76 -11.62 -29.23
C ILE A 138 -4.40 -12.49 -30.43
N LYS A 139 -3.11 -12.79 -30.58
CA LYS A 139 -2.60 -13.67 -31.63
C LYS A 139 -1.83 -14.83 -31.03
N ILE A 140 -2.30 -16.04 -31.29
CA ILE A 140 -1.64 -17.28 -30.90
C ILE A 140 -0.54 -17.59 -31.93
N ARG A 141 0.72 -17.59 -31.50
CA ARG A 141 1.91 -17.80 -32.35
C ARG A 141 2.42 -19.25 -32.35
N GLY A 142 1.78 -20.13 -31.59
CA GLY A 142 2.09 -21.56 -31.53
C GLY A 142 1.98 -22.11 -30.12
N SER A 143 1.87 -23.44 -30.01
CA SER A 143 1.86 -24.15 -28.73
C SER A 143 2.93 -25.24 -28.68
N PHE A 144 3.54 -25.42 -27.51
CA PHE A 144 4.68 -26.28 -27.28
C PHE A 144 4.51 -27.15 -26.03
N PRO A 145 5.16 -28.33 -25.99
CA PRO A 145 5.09 -29.25 -24.85
C PRO A 145 5.94 -28.81 -23.66
N SER A 146 7.03 -28.08 -23.89
CA SER A 146 8.00 -27.68 -22.86
C SER A 146 8.21 -26.17 -22.82
N GLN A 147 8.55 -25.65 -21.65
CA GLN A 147 8.82 -24.23 -21.46
C GLN A 147 10.06 -23.79 -22.24
N GLN A 148 11.12 -24.60 -22.23
CA GLN A 148 12.38 -24.28 -22.90
C GLN A 148 12.21 -24.17 -24.42
N GLU A 149 11.39 -25.04 -25.01
CA GLU A 149 11.07 -24.97 -26.43
C GLU A 149 10.24 -23.73 -26.77
N ALA A 150 9.26 -23.39 -25.93
CA ALA A 150 8.47 -22.17 -26.09
C ALA A 150 9.35 -20.91 -25.99
N GLU A 151 10.29 -20.86 -25.04
CA GLU A 151 11.26 -19.77 -24.88
C GLU A 151 12.18 -19.63 -26.10
N LEU A 152 12.72 -20.74 -26.63
CA LEU A 152 13.54 -20.71 -27.84
C LEU A 152 12.76 -20.21 -29.06
N ARG A 153 11.51 -20.68 -29.23
CA ARG A 153 10.63 -20.24 -30.32
C ARG A 153 10.18 -18.79 -30.16
N CYS A 154 9.99 -18.33 -28.92
CA CYS A 154 9.73 -16.93 -28.62
C CYS A 154 10.88 -16.04 -29.08
N LYS A 155 12.14 -16.42 -28.81
CA LYS A 155 13.33 -15.70 -29.29
C LYS A 155 13.36 -15.59 -30.82
N MET A 156 13.18 -16.71 -31.51
CA MET A 156 13.10 -16.73 -32.98
C MET A 156 11.96 -15.86 -33.53
N LEU A 157 10.78 -15.87 -32.89
CA LEU A 157 9.63 -15.07 -33.32
C LEU A 157 9.85 -13.57 -33.14
N ARG A 158 10.60 -13.16 -32.11
CA ARG A 158 10.96 -11.75 -31.89
C ARG A 158 11.95 -11.23 -32.93
N GLU A 159 12.84 -12.08 -33.43
CA GLU A 159 13.74 -11.73 -34.54
C GLU A 159 12.96 -11.52 -35.85
N ILE A 160 11.91 -12.30 -36.08
CA ILE A 160 11.08 -12.21 -37.30
C ILE A 160 10.13 -11.02 -37.24
N ASP A 161 9.55 -10.72 -36.07
CA ASP A 161 8.56 -9.66 -35.87
C ASP A 161 8.96 -8.77 -34.68
N PRO A 162 9.81 -7.75 -34.92
CA PRO A 162 10.30 -6.86 -33.85
C PRO A 162 9.23 -5.87 -33.36
N ASN A 163 8.10 -5.78 -34.04
CA ASN A 163 7.06 -4.78 -33.75
C ASN A 163 6.12 -5.22 -32.62
N HIS A 164 6.11 -6.51 -32.27
CA HIS A 164 5.17 -7.07 -31.29
C HIS A 164 5.92 -7.81 -30.19
N ASP A 165 5.54 -7.54 -28.94
CA ASP A 165 6.00 -8.34 -27.82
C ASP A 165 5.38 -9.75 -27.86
N VAL A 166 6.21 -10.74 -27.55
CA VAL A 166 5.83 -12.16 -27.53
C VAL A 166 5.95 -12.66 -26.10
N PHE A 167 4.85 -13.22 -25.59
CA PHE A 167 4.71 -13.73 -24.23
C PHE A 167 4.61 -15.25 -24.26
N VAL A 168 5.18 -15.91 -23.25
CA VAL A 168 5.04 -17.36 -23.05
C VAL A 168 4.12 -17.59 -21.86
N GLY A 169 3.07 -18.37 -22.06
CA GLY A 169 2.06 -18.67 -21.05
C GLY A 169 1.74 -20.16 -20.94
N PRO A 170 1.42 -20.69 -19.75
CA PRO A 170 0.86 -22.03 -19.63
C PRO A 170 -0.55 -22.08 -20.23
N VAL A 171 -0.87 -23.18 -20.90
CA VAL A 171 -2.21 -23.44 -21.46
C VAL A 171 -3.13 -23.93 -20.35
N GLY A 172 -4.36 -23.39 -20.30
CA GLY A 172 -5.38 -23.77 -19.32
C GLY A 172 -5.38 -22.95 -18.03
N VAL A 173 -4.55 -21.91 -17.95
CA VAL A 173 -4.51 -20.99 -16.80
C VAL A 173 -4.94 -19.59 -17.25
N TRP A 174 -5.70 -18.90 -16.39
CA TRP A 174 -6.05 -17.49 -16.61
C TRP A 174 -4.82 -16.60 -16.52
N MET A 175 -4.57 -15.84 -17.58
CA MET A 175 -3.45 -14.89 -17.65
C MET A 175 -3.96 -13.45 -17.72
N PRO A 176 -3.28 -12.50 -17.05
CA PRO A 176 -3.58 -11.08 -17.21
C PRO A 176 -3.48 -10.64 -18.67
N TRP A 177 -4.37 -9.74 -19.07
CA TRP A 177 -4.31 -9.09 -20.37
C TRP A 177 -3.11 -8.15 -20.44
N ASP A 178 -2.28 -8.30 -21.47
CA ASP A 178 -1.11 -7.45 -21.75
C ASP A 178 -0.22 -7.20 -20.51
N PRO A 179 0.40 -8.25 -19.95
CA PRO A 179 1.11 -8.16 -18.68
C PRO A 179 2.39 -7.31 -18.83
N ASP A 180 2.50 -6.27 -18.01
CA ASP A 180 3.68 -5.39 -17.96
C ASP A 180 4.93 -6.20 -17.58
N ALA A 181 5.94 -6.18 -18.46
CA ALA A 181 7.18 -6.91 -18.31
C ALA A 181 7.81 -6.75 -16.90
N TYR A 182 7.77 -5.55 -16.34
CA TYR A 182 8.36 -5.28 -15.02
C TYR A 182 7.62 -5.96 -13.86
N LYS A 183 6.32 -6.22 -13.99
CA LYS A 183 5.50 -6.84 -12.94
C LYS A 183 5.47 -8.36 -13.02
N THR A 184 5.65 -8.92 -14.21
CA THR A 184 5.59 -10.37 -14.48
C THR A 184 6.89 -11.10 -14.11
N GLY A 185 7.89 -10.37 -13.63
CA GLY A 185 9.12 -10.92 -13.07
C GLY A 185 10.18 -11.23 -14.14
N ARG A 186 10.11 -12.42 -14.76
CA ARG A 186 11.17 -12.88 -15.68
C ARG A 186 11.01 -12.22 -17.05
N VAL A 187 11.81 -11.19 -17.30
CA VAL A 187 11.93 -10.51 -18.60
C VAL A 187 13.23 -10.93 -19.26
N GLU A 188 13.15 -11.44 -20.48
CA GLU A 188 14.33 -11.59 -21.34
C GLU A 188 14.26 -10.53 -22.45
N TYR A 189 15.30 -9.70 -22.53
CA TYR A 189 15.53 -8.76 -23.61
C TYR A 189 16.14 -9.45 -24.82
N LEU A 190 16.03 -8.81 -26.00
CA LEU A 190 16.64 -9.31 -27.22
C LEU A 190 18.18 -9.24 -27.16
N GLU A 191 18.72 -8.22 -26.50
CA GLU A 191 20.15 -8.02 -26.33
C GLU A 191 20.68 -8.83 -25.15
N GLU A 192 21.63 -9.73 -25.43
CA GLU A 192 22.28 -10.56 -24.42
C GLU A 192 23.04 -9.73 -23.38
N GLU A 193 23.67 -8.63 -23.78
CA GLU A 193 24.38 -7.71 -22.88
C GLU A 193 23.42 -7.03 -21.89
N LEU A 194 22.24 -6.61 -22.37
CA LEU A 194 21.22 -6.00 -21.51
C LEU A 194 20.65 -7.03 -20.51
N ASN A 195 20.49 -8.30 -20.93
CA ASN A 195 20.09 -9.38 -20.04
C ASN A 195 21.11 -9.62 -18.93
N GLN A 196 22.41 -9.63 -19.27
CA GLN A 196 23.48 -9.74 -18.29
C GLN A 196 23.46 -8.55 -17.33
N LEU A 197 23.35 -7.33 -17.84
CA LEU A 197 23.33 -6.11 -17.04
C LEU A 197 22.14 -6.04 -16.09
N MET A 198 20.93 -6.44 -16.52
CA MET A 198 19.75 -6.48 -15.66
C MET A 198 19.84 -7.57 -14.60
N ASN A 199 20.38 -8.75 -14.95
CA ASN A 199 20.61 -9.83 -13.99
C ASN A 199 21.67 -9.44 -12.95
N GLU A 200 22.76 -8.80 -13.38
CA GLU A 200 23.78 -8.24 -12.50
C GLU A 200 23.23 -7.13 -11.61
N LYS A 201 22.38 -6.24 -12.14
CA LYS A 201 21.69 -5.23 -11.33
C LYS A 201 20.83 -5.88 -10.25
N GLN A 202 20.02 -6.89 -10.58
CA GLN A 202 19.21 -7.61 -9.60
C GLN A 202 20.06 -8.31 -8.55
N LYS A 203 21.19 -8.93 -8.96
CA LYS A 203 22.15 -9.55 -8.03
C LYS A 203 22.79 -8.51 -7.11
N ASN A 204 23.19 -7.36 -7.64
CA ASN A 204 23.77 -6.27 -6.86
C ASN A 204 22.76 -5.65 -5.89
N GLU A 205 21.51 -5.45 -6.31
CA GLU A 205 20.44 -4.97 -5.44
C GLU A 205 20.14 -5.97 -4.32
N LYS A 206 20.12 -7.27 -4.63
CA LYS A 206 19.95 -8.32 -3.61
C LYS A 206 21.12 -8.34 -2.64
N TYR A 207 22.35 -8.31 -3.16
CA TYR A 207 23.55 -8.26 -2.34
C TYR A 207 23.58 -7.03 -1.43
N ALA A 208 23.22 -5.85 -1.96
CA ALA A 208 23.16 -4.61 -1.19
C ALA A 208 22.08 -4.66 -0.09
N LYS A 209 20.92 -5.29 -0.35
CA LYS A 209 19.90 -5.52 0.67
C LYS A 209 20.39 -6.48 1.75
N ASP A 210 20.98 -7.61 1.36
CA ASP A 210 21.52 -8.60 2.30
C ASP A 210 22.63 -7.99 3.17
N GLU A 211 23.51 -7.17 2.58
CA GLU A 211 24.56 -6.45 3.29
C GLU A 211 23.99 -5.36 4.22
N PHE A 212 22.97 -4.62 3.77
CA PHE A 212 22.27 -3.64 4.59
C PHE A 212 21.58 -4.29 5.80
N GLU A 213 20.88 -5.41 5.61
CA GLU A 213 20.28 -6.18 6.69
C GLU A 213 21.33 -6.71 7.67
N LYS A 214 22.46 -7.19 7.16
CA LYS A 214 23.60 -7.62 7.98
C LYS A 214 24.16 -6.47 8.81
N ARG A 215 24.39 -5.30 8.20
CA ARG A 215 24.86 -4.09 8.91
C ARG A 215 23.86 -3.62 9.95
N LEU A 216 22.56 -3.68 9.66
CA LEU A 216 21.51 -3.32 10.61
C LEU A 216 21.50 -4.28 11.81
N ARG A 217 21.65 -5.59 11.56
CA ARG A 217 21.75 -6.62 12.62
C ARG A 217 23.01 -6.41 13.47
N GLU A 218 24.16 -6.18 12.86
CA GLU A 218 25.42 -5.91 13.57
C GLU A 218 25.36 -4.62 14.40
N SER A 219 24.79 -3.55 13.84
CA SER A 219 24.61 -2.28 14.56
C SER A 219 23.67 -2.43 15.75
N LYS A 220 22.56 -3.17 15.58
CA LYS A 220 21.65 -3.50 16.68
C LYS A 220 22.36 -4.29 17.77
N ARG A 221 23.13 -5.32 17.41
CA ARG A 221 23.88 -6.14 18.36
C ARG A 221 24.91 -5.32 19.14
N LYS A 222 25.66 -4.45 18.46
CA LYS A 222 26.65 -3.57 19.09
C LYS A 222 26.00 -2.56 20.04
N ALA A 223 24.90 -1.92 19.64
CA ALA A 223 24.17 -1.00 20.51
C ALA A 223 23.67 -1.67 21.79
N ILE A 224 23.35 -2.96 21.73
CA ILE A 224 22.89 -3.73 22.89
C ILE A 224 24.07 -4.15 23.77
N GLU A 225 25.19 -4.53 23.17
CA GLU A 225 26.44 -4.80 23.89
C GLU A 225 26.93 -3.55 24.64
N ASP A 226 26.96 -2.40 23.97
CA ASP A 226 27.31 -1.10 24.56
C ASP A 226 26.33 -0.74 25.70
N ASN A 227 25.03 -1.04 25.57
CA ASN A 227 24.05 -0.83 26.63
C ASN A 227 24.25 -1.78 27.82
N ILE A 228 24.65 -3.04 27.57
CA ILE A 228 24.97 -4.01 28.62
C ILE A 228 26.22 -3.58 29.40
N GLU A 229 27.26 -3.12 28.70
CA GLU A 229 28.48 -2.62 29.32
C GLU A 229 28.20 -1.38 30.17
N LYS A 230 27.51 -0.38 29.61
CA LYS A 230 27.11 0.81 30.37
C LYS A 230 26.29 0.44 31.61
N ALA A 231 25.28 -0.42 31.48
CA ALA A 231 24.49 -0.86 32.61
C ALA A 231 25.30 -1.59 33.71
N ARG A 232 26.37 -2.31 33.34
CA ARG A 232 27.29 -2.91 34.33
C ARG A 232 28.11 -1.85 35.06
N HIS A 233 28.58 -0.82 34.35
CA HIS A 233 29.36 0.26 34.94
C HIS A 233 28.52 1.18 35.84
N THR A 234 27.32 1.58 35.41
CA THR A 234 26.44 2.50 36.15
C THR A 234 25.50 1.81 37.15
N GLY A 235 25.56 0.47 37.29
CA GLY A 235 24.67 -0.29 38.19
C GLY A 235 23.17 -0.17 37.85
N ASN A 236 22.82 0.32 36.66
CA ASN A 236 21.45 0.58 36.24
C ASN A 236 20.80 -0.69 35.65
N THR A 237 19.52 -0.95 35.95
CA THR A 237 18.84 -2.17 35.50
C THR A 237 18.56 -2.15 34.00
N LEU A 238 19.03 -3.18 33.28
CA LEU A 238 18.81 -3.35 31.85
C LEU A 238 17.31 -3.43 31.54
N THR A 239 16.82 -2.55 30.68
CA THR A 239 15.39 -2.52 30.29
C THR A 239 15.11 -3.36 29.05
N GLN A 240 16.10 -3.72 28.23
CA GLN A 240 15.88 -4.52 27.01
C GLN A 240 16.99 -5.57 26.81
N THR A 241 16.61 -6.81 26.47
CA THR A 241 17.47 -7.95 26.12
C THR A 241 17.06 -8.54 24.76
N VAL A 242 17.95 -9.23 24.05
CA VAL A 242 17.66 -9.86 22.75
C VAL A 242 17.24 -11.32 22.93
N ASN A 243 16.17 -11.73 22.24
CA ASN A 243 15.76 -13.15 22.13
C ASN A 243 16.52 -13.88 21.01
N GLU A 244 16.42 -15.21 20.95
CA GLU A 244 17.10 -16.09 19.96
C GLU A 244 16.84 -15.72 18.48
N ASN A 245 15.85 -14.87 18.19
CA ASN A 245 15.48 -14.38 16.86
C ASN A 245 15.96 -12.94 16.56
N ASP A 246 16.91 -12.38 17.32
CA ASP A 246 17.43 -11.00 17.15
C ASP A 246 16.38 -9.88 17.34
N GLU A 247 15.30 -10.17 18.05
CA GLU A 247 14.26 -9.20 18.42
C GLU A 247 14.45 -8.66 19.84
N LEU A 248 14.25 -7.36 20.01
CA LEU A 248 14.33 -6.66 21.29
C LEU A 248 13.13 -7.05 22.16
N VAL A 249 13.39 -7.68 23.31
CA VAL A 249 12.39 -7.92 24.35
C VAL A 249 12.71 -7.14 25.61
N ASN A 250 11.68 -6.58 26.24
CA ASN A 250 11.82 -5.83 27.49
C ASN A 250 12.15 -6.83 28.62
N VAL A 251 13.11 -6.52 29.49
CA VAL A 251 13.48 -7.43 30.58
C VAL A 251 12.33 -7.46 31.59
N ASN A 252 11.86 -8.68 31.90
CA ASN A 252 10.59 -9.02 32.54
C ASN A 252 10.21 -8.34 33.88
N ASN A 253 10.98 -7.39 34.41
CA ASN A 253 10.90 -6.94 35.80
C ASN A 253 10.51 -5.48 36.05
N LEU A 254 10.16 -4.67 35.04
CA LEU A 254 9.81 -3.26 35.29
C LEU A 254 8.30 -2.96 35.35
N ASN A 255 7.44 -3.72 34.67
CA ASN A 255 5.98 -3.53 34.73
C ASN A 255 5.26 -4.87 34.96
N THR A 256 5.06 -5.27 36.22
CA THR A 256 4.25 -6.44 36.59
C THR A 256 2.82 -6.38 36.05
N THR A 257 2.31 -5.17 35.83
CA THR A 257 0.96 -4.90 35.30
C THR A 257 0.80 -5.31 33.83
N GLU A 258 1.76 -4.97 32.96
CA GLU A 258 1.65 -5.27 31.52
C GLU A 258 1.86 -6.77 31.22
N ASN A 259 2.79 -7.42 31.93
CA ASN A 259 3.08 -8.84 31.76
C ASN A 259 1.92 -9.76 32.16
N THR A 260 1.06 -9.34 33.09
CA THR A 260 -0.10 -10.13 33.53
C THR A 260 -1.31 -9.91 32.60
N ILE A 261 -1.41 -8.72 32.01
CA ILE A 261 -2.44 -8.35 31.04
C ILE A 261 -2.18 -9.02 29.67
N LEU A 262 -0.93 -9.07 29.22
CA LEU A 262 -0.55 -9.67 27.92
C LEU A 262 -0.56 -11.20 27.92
N LYS A 263 -0.53 -11.86 29.09
CA LYS A 263 -0.62 -13.33 29.20
C LYS A 263 -2.04 -13.87 29.04
N ASN A 264 -3.06 -13.03 29.17
CA ASN A 264 -4.46 -13.44 29.05
C ASN A 264 -5.04 -12.90 27.74
N ASP A 265 -5.29 -13.77 26.77
CA ASP A 265 -5.80 -13.44 25.42
C ASP A 265 -7.15 -12.69 25.40
N ILE A 266 -7.88 -12.66 26.53
CA ILE A 266 -9.13 -11.91 26.69
C ILE A 266 -9.06 -11.14 28.00
N VAL A 267 -8.89 -9.82 27.89
CA VAL A 267 -8.78 -8.92 29.05
C VAL A 267 -10.12 -8.20 29.26
N ASP A 268 -10.86 -8.55 30.32
CA ASP A 268 -12.09 -7.86 30.71
C ASP A 268 -11.77 -6.54 31.45
N ALA A 269 -12.56 -5.50 31.23
CA ALA A 269 -12.34 -4.16 31.77
C ALA A 269 -12.33 -4.13 33.32
N ALA A 270 -13.02 -5.07 33.96
CA ALA A 270 -13.03 -5.26 35.40
C ALA A 270 -11.66 -5.74 35.95
N THR A 271 -10.98 -6.62 35.21
CA THR A 271 -9.67 -7.15 35.59
C THR A 271 -8.58 -6.08 35.46
N ILE A 272 -8.65 -5.27 34.40
CA ILE A 272 -7.75 -4.12 34.20
C ILE A 272 -7.89 -3.11 35.33
N LYS A 273 -9.12 -2.78 35.73
CA LYS A 273 -9.37 -1.83 36.82
C LYS A 273 -8.80 -2.33 38.15
N LYS A 274 -8.95 -3.62 38.45
CA LYS A 274 -8.47 -4.18 39.72
C LYS A 274 -6.93 -4.16 39.79
N GLU A 275 -6.24 -4.53 38.71
CA GLU A 275 -4.77 -4.49 38.66
C GLU A 275 -4.22 -3.05 38.67
N LEU A 276 -4.89 -2.10 38.01
CA LEU A 276 -4.44 -0.70 37.95
C LEU A 276 -4.72 0.13 39.22
N PHE A 277 -5.69 -0.27 40.04
CA PHE A 277 -6.12 0.54 41.19
C PHE A 277 -6.06 -0.20 42.54
N ASP A 278 -6.01 -1.52 42.57
CA ASP A 278 -6.00 -2.32 43.82
C ASP A 278 -4.74 -3.20 43.97
N GLY A 279 -3.73 -3.03 43.11
CA GLY A 279 -2.47 -3.79 43.16
C GLY A 279 -1.59 -3.46 44.37
N GLU A 280 -0.70 -4.38 44.76
CA GLU A 280 0.12 -4.30 45.98
C GLU A 280 1.03 -3.05 46.07
N ASN A 281 1.37 -2.44 44.93
CA ASN A 281 2.18 -1.21 44.85
C ASN A 281 1.36 0.09 44.85
N ILE A 282 0.03 0.02 45.01
CA ILE A 282 -0.86 1.19 44.97
C ILE A 282 -1.30 1.52 46.40
N VAL A 283 -0.97 2.74 46.87
CA VAL A 283 -1.29 3.17 48.23
C VAL A 283 -2.75 3.59 48.32
N MET A 284 -3.59 2.70 48.85
CA MET A 284 -5.05 2.90 48.92
C MET A 284 -5.56 3.43 50.28
N ASP A 285 -4.73 3.38 51.33
CA ASP A 285 -5.12 3.82 52.67
C ASP A 285 -4.79 5.30 52.89
N LYS A 286 -5.80 6.10 53.27
CA LYS A 286 -5.70 7.55 53.54
C LYS A 286 -4.90 7.87 54.81
N ASN A 287 -4.71 6.88 55.70
CA ASN A 287 -3.98 7.06 56.95
C ASN A 287 -2.52 6.56 56.88
N ASN A 288 -2.06 6.13 55.70
CA ASN A 288 -0.65 5.83 55.45
C ASN A 288 0.09 7.12 55.08
N ASP A 289 1.42 7.11 55.10
CA ASP A 289 2.29 8.24 54.74
C ASP A 289 2.24 8.59 53.22
N HIS A 290 1.31 8.01 52.47
CA HIS A 290 1.14 8.20 51.01
C HIS A 290 2.41 7.86 50.21
N GLY A 291 3.33 7.08 50.77
CA GLY A 291 4.58 6.66 50.12
C GLY A 291 5.69 7.72 50.17
N LEU A 292 5.50 8.82 50.90
CA LEU A 292 6.50 9.86 51.15
C LEU A 292 7.79 9.30 51.77
N SER A 293 7.71 8.34 52.71
CA SER A 293 8.90 7.75 53.34
C SER A 293 9.74 6.92 52.36
N LYS A 294 9.10 6.25 51.38
CA LYS A 294 9.82 5.55 50.30
C LYS A 294 10.47 6.54 49.31
N LEU A 295 9.84 7.69 49.07
CA LEU A 295 10.39 8.78 48.24
C LEU A 295 11.56 9.51 48.92
N GLN A 296 11.49 9.72 50.23
CA GLN A 296 12.52 10.42 51.00
C GLN A 296 13.83 9.62 51.03
N GLY A 297 13.75 8.29 51.14
CA GLY A 297 14.91 7.40 51.01
C GLY A 297 15.51 7.35 49.60
N TYR A 298 14.71 7.64 48.56
CA TYR A 298 15.20 7.79 47.19
C TYR A 298 15.94 9.11 46.99
N LYS A 299 15.45 10.21 47.58
CA LYS A 299 16.09 11.52 47.51
C LYS A 299 17.44 11.57 48.24
N SER A 300 17.57 10.88 49.37
CA SER A 300 18.86 10.78 50.07
C SER A 300 19.88 9.98 49.26
N LYS A 301 19.45 8.90 48.59
CA LYS A 301 20.30 8.14 47.68
C LYS A 301 20.77 8.95 46.47
N ILE A 302 19.88 9.73 45.86
CA ILE A 302 20.24 10.60 44.73
C ILE A 302 21.23 11.70 45.15
N TYR A 303 21.10 12.25 46.37
CA TYR A 303 22.06 13.22 46.90
C TYR A 303 23.43 12.58 47.17
N ASP A 304 23.47 11.39 47.77
CA ASP A 304 24.72 10.65 48.01
C ASP A 304 25.40 10.24 46.68
N ASP A 305 24.63 9.80 45.68
CA ASP A 305 25.15 9.44 44.35
C ASP A 305 25.71 10.68 43.62
N SER A 306 25.04 11.84 43.70
CA SER A 306 25.54 13.08 43.08
C SER A 306 26.81 13.64 43.72
N GLN A 307 27.03 13.41 45.02
CA GLN A 307 28.25 13.81 45.71
C GLN A 307 29.41 12.85 45.43
N ASN A 308 29.12 11.57 45.14
CA ASN A 308 30.13 10.61 44.71
C ASN A 308 30.55 10.87 43.26
N GLU A 309 29.62 11.22 42.35
CA GLU A 309 29.96 11.63 40.98
C GLU A 309 30.83 12.90 40.95
N GLU A 310 30.55 13.92 41.78
CA GLU A 310 31.41 15.12 41.89
C GLU A 310 32.80 14.82 42.49
N ASN A 311 32.93 13.79 43.33
CA ASN A 311 34.24 13.40 43.88
C ASN A 311 35.05 12.55 42.88
N GLU A 312 34.39 11.68 42.11
CA GLU A 312 35.03 10.89 41.04
C GLU A 312 35.51 11.80 39.89
N GLU A 313 34.76 12.84 39.52
CA GLU A 313 35.23 13.83 38.53
C GLU A 313 36.43 14.65 39.03
N ASN A 314 36.56 14.89 40.35
CA ASN A 314 37.71 15.60 40.90
C ASN A 314 38.96 14.69 41.00
N GLU A 315 38.78 13.41 41.33
CA GLU A 315 39.89 12.43 41.34
C GLU A 315 40.40 12.14 39.91
N GLU A 316 39.53 12.05 38.90
CA GLU A 316 39.95 11.91 37.49
C GLU A 316 40.71 13.16 36.98
N ASN A 317 40.39 14.35 37.48
CA ASN A 317 41.11 15.58 37.10
C ASN A 317 42.49 15.65 37.77
N GLU A 318 42.63 15.22 39.03
CA GLU A 318 43.94 15.15 39.71
C GLU A 318 44.87 14.08 39.08
N GLU A 319 44.33 12.91 38.71
CA GLU A 319 45.13 11.87 38.00
C GLU A 319 45.55 12.32 36.60
N ASN A 320 44.76 13.15 35.92
CA ASN A 320 45.15 13.70 34.61
C ASN A 320 46.24 14.77 34.74
N GLU A 321 46.23 15.61 35.78
CA GLU A 321 47.31 16.58 36.05
C GLU A 321 48.63 15.86 36.43
N GLU A 322 48.60 14.80 37.24
CA GLU A 322 49.81 14.01 37.57
C GLU A 322 50.38 13.27 36.35
N ASN A 323 49.51 12.84 35.41
CA ASN A 323 49.95 12.19 34.17
C ASN A 323 50.52 13.16 33.13
N GLU A 324 50.11 14.44 33.14
CA GLU A 324 50.73 15.49 32.33
C GLU A 324 52.11 15.89 32.88
N GLU A 325 52.27 16.03 34.20
CA GLU A 325 53.59 16.30 34.82
C GLU A 325 54.59 15.15 34.60
N ASN A 326 54.14 13.90 34.61
CA ASN A 326 55.02 12.75 34.34
C ASN A 326 55.47 12.65 32.88
N LYS A 327 54.63 13.08 31.93
CA LYS A 327 55.01 13.14 30.50
C LYS A 327 56.01 14.25 30.20
N GLU A 328 55.86 15.42 30.84
CA GLU A 328 56.86 16.49 30.70
C GLU A 328 58.22 16.07 31.29
N ASN A 329 58.24 15.26 32.35
CA ASN A 329 59.49 14.75 32.94
C ASN A 329 60.16 13.65 32.08
N GLU A 330 59.39 12.79 31.40
CA GLU A 330 59.94 11.78 30.46
C GLU A 330 60.51 12.42 29.17
N GLU A 331 59.91 13.50 28.66
CA GLU A 331 60.45 14.23 27.50
C GLU A 331 61.77 14.96 27.80
N ILE A 332 62.09 15.23 29.07
CA ILE A 332 63.35 15.87 29.48
C ILE A 332 64.50 14.85 29.59
N GLU A 333 64.22 13.57 29.85
CA GLU A 333 65.24 12.51 29.92
C GLU A 333 65.66 11.94 28.54
N GLU A 334 64.87 12.14 27.47
CA GLU A 334 65.24 11.69 26.12
C GLU A 334 66.16 12.66 25.33
N VAL A 335 66.51 13.81 25.91
CA VAL A 335 67.26 14.88 25.20
C VAL A 335 68.73 15.04 25.65
N ASP A 336 69.23 14.24 26.62
CA ASP A 336 70.65 14.26 27.05
C ASP A 336 71.49 13.04 26.61
#